data_AF-A0A0R2A682-F1
#
_entry.id   AF-A0A0R2A682-F1
#
_cell.length_a   1.000
_cell.length_b   1.000
_cell.length_c   1.000
_cell.angle_alpha   90.00
_cell.angle_beta   90.00
_cell.angle_gamma   90.00
#
_symmetry.space_group_name_H-M   'P 1'
#
loop_
_entity.id
_entity.type
_entity.pdbx_description
1 polymer ?
#
loop_
_entity_poly.entity_id
_entity_poly.type
_entity_poly.pdbx_seq_one_letter_code
_entity_poly.pdbx_strand_id
1 'polypeptide(L)'
;MKAFGYQSFGKPDVFEELEVDQPKITGQNQVIVETLAVGINNFERIQRMGVIGGNHFPVIPGRDIVGRVVAKSDDVTTIQLDDVIIGHAGPAYAQFAKLSVNRLIKKPQNVSLEQAAAIITPGITAYNAVTEFTHVRAGDRVLVNGATGGVGMIAAQVAKHLGAYVVGVGSSKNHTTLQSLALDQLAFYDQEDINEKFADQFDVVINAAMNGNNEALISAVIRDGGRAASVGEANNLQDKPQVLFEHIRPLDAQHDRIALQKLATMLSDKTLQVPIFKTLPLTLQGVVKGHDLLEQRHAPGRIILMK
;
A
#
# COMPACT_ATOMS: atom_id res chain seq x y z
N MET A 1 15.61 -11.11 20.41
CA MET A 1 15.32 -9.85 19.68
C MET A 1 13.91 -9.42 20.06
N LYS A 2 13.67 -8.12 20.11
CA LYS A 2 12.32 -7.59 20.37
C LYS A 2 11.46 -7.65 19.12
N ALA A 3 10.22 -8.07 19.29
CA ALA A 3 9.15 -7.98 18.33
C ALA A 3 7.86 -7.49 19.00
N PHE A 4 6.91 -7.01 18.21
CA PHE A 4 5.63 -6.50 18.69
C PHE A 4 4.52 -7.29 18.04
N GLY A 5 3.82 -8.10 18.83
CA GLY A 5 2.82 -9.04 18.35
C GLY A 5 1.64 -9.15 19.30
N TYR A 6 0.75 -10.10 19.08
CA TYR A 6 -0.44 -10.30 19.92
C TYR A 6 -0.77 -11.79 20.05
N GLN A 7 -1.38 -12.16 21.20
CA GLN A 7 -1.78 -13.54 21.51
C GLN A 7 -3.29 -13.78 21.40
N SER A 8 -4.06 -12.73 21.14
CA SER A 8 -5.49 -12.79 20.88
C SER A 8 -5.89 -11.67 19.92
N PHE A 9 -6.99 -11.86 19.23
CA PHE A 9 -7.58 -10.79 18.41
C PHE A 9 -8.23 -9.75 19.31
N GLY A 10 -8.21 -8.49 18.89
CA GLY A 10 -8.85 -7.43 19.66
C GLY A 10 -8.49 -6.02 19.18
N LYS A 11 -8.63 -5.04 20.06
CA LYS A 11 -8.29 -3.62 19.87
C LYS A 11 -6.76 -3.42 19.90
N PRO A 12 -6.22 -2.21 19.62
CA PRO A 12 -4.77 -2.02 19.54
C PRO A 12 -4.01 -2.35 20.83
N ASP A 13 -4.69 -2.36 21.97
CA ASP A 13 -4.15 -2.72 23.29
C ASP A 13 -3.76 -4.20 23.44
N VAL A 14 -4.13 -5.08 22.51
CA VAL A 14 -3.69 -6.49 22.52
C VAL A 14 -2.23 -6.68 22.09
N PHE A 15 -1.56 -5.63 21.60
CA PHE A 15 -0.14 -5.72 21.28
C PHE A 15 0.70 -5.88 22.55
N GLU A 16 1.71 -6.73 22.46
CA GLU A 16 2.67 -7.06 23.49
C GLU A 16 4.09 -6.95 22.92
N GLU A 17 5.06 -6.61 23.78
CA GLU A 17 6.48 -6.78 23.45
C GLU A 17 6.86 -8.25 23.69
N LEU A 18 7.37 -8.90 22.65
CA LEU A 18 7.78 -10.29 22.65
C LEU A 18 9.30 -10.37 22.53
N GLU A 19 9.93 -11.21 23.34
CA GLU A 19 11.32 -11.62 23.14
C GLU A 19 11.33 -12.90 22.32
N VAL A 20 11.86 -12.84 21.10
CA VAL A 20 11.92 -13.97 20.16
C VAL A 20 13.33 -14.19 19.64
N ASP A 21 13.64 -15.39 19.17
CA ASP A 21 14.93 -15.66 18.56
C ASP A 21 15.17 -14.76 17.34
N GLN A 22 16.41 -14.27 17.22
CA GLN A 22 16.81 -13.57 15.99
C GLN A 22 16.77 -14.54 14.80
N PRO A 23 16.26 -14.13 13.63
CA PRO A 23 16.25 -14.98 12.46
C PRO A 23 17.66 -15.44 12.08
N LYS A 24 17.76 -16.66 11.55
CA LYS A 24 18.98 -17.24 10.99
C LYS A 24 18.81 -17.46 9.49
N ILE A 25 19.91 -17.34 8.74
CA ILE A 25 19.98 -17.80 7.36
C ILE A 25 19.84 -19.33 7.38
N THR A 26 18.81 -19.84 6.71
CA THR A 26 18.49 -21.28 6.70
C THR A 26 18.44 -21.84 5.28
N GLY A 27 18.80 -21.03 4.27
CA GLY A 27 18.77 -21.43 2.88
C GLY A 27 19.43 -20.38 1.99
N GLN A 28 19.32 -20.61 0.68
CA GLN A 28 19.84 -19.73 -0.36
C GLN A 28 18.95 -18.51 -0.58
N ASN A 29 19.46 -17.50 -1.27
CA ASN A 29 18.74 -16.30 -1.68
C ASN A 29 18.14 -15.53 -0.50
N GLN A 30 18.79 -15.56 0.67
CA GLN A 30 18.29 -14.97 1.92
C GLN A 30 19.18 -13.84 2.42
N VAL A 31 18.55 -12.82 2.99
CA VAL A 31 19.20 -11.78 3.79
C VAL A 31 18.52 -11.66 5.13
N ILE A 32 19.27 -11.24 6.15
CA ILE A 32 18.74 -10.72 7.40
C ILE A 32 19.00 -9.23 7.41
N VAL A 33 17.96 -8.46 7.71
CA VAL A 33 18.06 -7.01 7.86
C VAL A 33 17.77 -6.61 9.29
N GLU A 34 18.46 -5.57 9.74
CA GLU A 34 18.03 -4.74 10.85
C GLU A 34 16.94 -3.79 10.33
N THR A 35 15.76 -3.83 10.96
CA THR A 35 14.62 -2.99 10.57
C THR A 35 14.89 -1.54 10.93
N LEU A 36 14.78 -0.63 9.96
CA LEU A 36 14.94 0.81 10.12
C LEU A 36 13.61 1.55 10.05
N ALA A 37 12.72 1.12 9.17
CA ALA A 37 11.36 1.66 9.05
C ALA A 37 10.35 0.60 8.64
N VAL A 38 9.10 0.76 9.08
CA VAL A 38 7.99 -0.14 8.77
C VAL A 38 6.75 0.65 8.35
N GLY A 39 6.17 0.28 7.22
CA GLY A 39 4.87 0.81 6.80
C GLY A 39 3.73 0.13 7.55
N ILE A 40 2.82 0.92 8.14
CA ILE A 40 1.61 0.40 8.77
C ILE A 40 0.45 0.37 7.76
N ASN A 41 -0.26 -0.76 7.64
CA ASN A 41 -1.38 -0.92 6.70
C ASN A 41 -2.67 -1.37 7.37
N ASN A 42 -3.79 -1.08 6.69
CA ASN A 42 -5.11 -1.60 7.10
C ASN A 42 -5.14 -3.12 7.12
N PHE A 43 -4.30 -3.80 6.32
CA PHE A 43 -4.15 -5.26 6.35
C PHE A 43 -3.80 -5.77 7.75
N GLU A 44 -2.79 -5.18 8.41
CA GLU A 44 -2.43 -5.58 9.78
C GLU A 44 -3.55 -5.27 10.78
N ARG A 45 -4.30 -4.18 10.57
CA ARG A 45 -5.47 -3.86 11.40
C ARG A 45 -6.56 -4.93 11.29
N ILE A 46 -6.97 -5.29 10.07
CA ILE A 46 -8.02 -6.32 9.88
C ILE A 46 -7.55 -7.71 10.31
N GLN A 47 -6.25 -8.01 10.20
CA GLN A 47 -5.63 -9.22 10.73
C GLN A 47 -5.68 -9.27 12.27
N ARG A 48 -5.32 -8.17 12.95
CA ARG A 48 -5.42 -8.05 14.41
C ARG A 48 -6.85 -8.18 14.91
N MET A 49 -7.83 -7.67 14.15
CA MET A 49 -9.24 -7.79 14.49
C MET A 49 -9.82 -9.19 14.30
N GLY A 50 -9.06 -10.14 13.73
CA GLY A 50 -9.53 -11.50 13.45
C GLY A 50 -10.47 -11.61 12.25
N VAL A 51 -10.53 -10.58 11.40
CA VAL A 51 -11.36 -10.60 10.17
C VAL A 51 -10.69 -11.47 9.10
N ILE A 52 -9.35 -11.46 9.04
CA ILE A 52 -8.57 -12.29 8.13
C ILE A 52 -7.41 -12.98 8.85
N GLY A 53 -7.19 -14.25 8.50
CA GLY A 53 -6.07 -15.06 8.99
C GLY A 53 -6.10 -15.39 10.49
N GLY A 54 -5.17 -16.26 10.89
CA GLY A 54 -4.83 -16.55 12.29
C GLY A 54 -5.63 -17.70 12.94
N ASN A 55 -4.96 -18.83 13.12
CA ASN A 55 -5.35 -19.91 14.05
C ASN A 55 -4.21 -20.23 15.03
N HIS A 56 -3.10 -19.50 14.93
CA HIS A 56 -1.84 -19.77 15.63
C HIS A 56 -1.34 -18.47 16.24
N PHE A 57 -1.04 -18.51 17.53
CA PHE A 57 -0.51 -17.41 18.32
C PHE A 57 0.86 -17.79 18.88
N PRO A 58 1.74 -16.81 19.17
CA PRO A 58 1.58 -15.37 18.92
C PRO A 58 1.66 -15.00 17.43
N VAL A 59 1.04 -13.88 17.04
CA VAL A 59 1.18 -13.29 15.71
C VAL A 59 2.06 -12.05 15.80
N ILE A 60 3.14 -11.99 15.01
CA ILE A 60 3.91 -10.76 14.77
C ILE A 60 3.58 -10.27 13.36
N PRO A 61 2.88 -9.13 13.20
CA PRO A 61 2.35 -8.71 11.91
C PRO A 61 3.35 -7.88 11.09
N GLY A 62 2.86 -7.39 9.95
CA GLY A 62 3.54 -6.45 9.07
C GLY A 62 4.35 -7.11 7.97
N ARG A 63 4.40 -6.44 6.82
CA ARG A 63 5.13 -6.89 5.62
C ARG A 63 6.00 -5.81 4.97
N ASP A 64 5.91 -4.57 5.42
CA ASP A 64 6.59 -3.43 4.82
C ASP A 64 7.89 -3.16 5.57
N ILE A 65 9.04 -3.52 5.01
CA ILE A 65 10.33 -3.40 5.68
C ILE A 65 11.27 -2.52 4.86
N VAL A 66 11.77 -1.46 5.47
CA VAL A 66 13.01 -0.80 5.06
C VAL A 66 14.06 -1.16 6.08
N GLY A 67 15.15 -1.78 5.65
CA GLY A 67 16.14 -2.34 6.56
C GLY A 67 17.55 -2.32 6.01
N ARG A 68 18.52 -2.39 6.93
CA ARG A 68 19.95 -2.49 6.62
C ARG A 68 20.38 -3.94 6.69
N VAL A 69 21.06 -4.43 5.65
CA VAL A 69 21.51 -5.83 5.57
C VAL A 69 22.61 -6.09 6.59
N VAL A 70 22.38 -7.05 7.49
CA VAL A 70 23.34 -7.46 8.54
C VAL A 70 23.87 -8.88 8.35
N ALA A 71 23.20 -9.69 7.53
CA ALA A 71 23.70 -11.00 7.09
C ALA A 71 23.06 -11.37 5.75
N LYS A 72 23.73 -12.24 5.00
CA LYS A 72 23.23 -12.80 3.73
C LYS A 72 23.74 -14.22 3.53
N SER A 73 23.03 -15.03 2.75
CA SER A 73 23.57 -16.32 2.28
C SER A 73 24.69 -16.09 1.26
N ASP A 74 25.59 -17.08 1.13
CA ASP A 74 26.81 -16.96 0.33
C ASP A 74 26.53 -16.75 -1.18
N ASP A 75 25.41 -17.27 -1.66
CA ASP A 75 24.96 -17.16 -3.06
C ASP A 75 24.45 -15.76 -3.42
N VAL A 76 24.17 -14.89 -2.45
CA VAL A 76 23.68 -13.53 -2.69
C VAL A 76 24.84 -12.60 -3.04
N THR A 77 24.92 -12.20 -4.31
CA THR A 77 25.99 -11.30 -4.83
C THR A 77 25.49 -9.89 -5.17
N THR A 78 24.19 -9.72 -5.41
CA THR A 78 23.59 -8.44 -5.82
C THR A 78 23.36 -7.48 -4.66
N ILE A 79 23.30 -8.00 -3.44
CA ILE A 79 23.10 -7.26 -2.19
C ILE A 79 24.32 -7.48 -1.29
N GLN A 80 24.81 -6.39 -0.69
CA GLN A 80 25.97 -6.38 0.20
C GLN A 80 25.55 -6.11 1.64
N LEU A 81 26.45 -6.41 2.58
CA LEU A 81 26.30 -5.94 3.96
C LEU A 81 26.20 -4.40 3.96
N ASP A 82 25.41 -3.86 4.89
CA ASP A 82 25.11 -2.44 5.04
C ASP A 82 24.30 -1.77 3.92
N ASP A 83 23.97 -2.49 2.84
CA ASP A 83 22.97 -2.01 1.89
C ASP A 83 21.63 -1.76 2.61
N VAL A 84 20.99 -0.64 2.28
CA VAL A 84 19.61 -0.36 2.72
C VAL A 84 18.65 -0.82 1.64
N ILE A 85 17.71 -1.69 2.00
CA ILE A 85 16.75 -2.30 1.09
C ILE A 85 15.32 -1.85 1.39
N ILE A 86 14.45 -2.02 0.41
CA ILE A 86 12.99 -1.92 0.50
C ILE A 86 12.46 -3.32 0.23
N GLY A 87 11.69 -3.89 1.16
CA GLY A 87 11.26 -5.29 1.08
C GLY A 87 9.80 -5.50 1.49
N HIS A 88 9.13 -6.40 0.77
CA HIS A 88 7.77 -6.86 1.04
C HIS A 88 7.79 -8.30 1.61
N ALA A 89 8.06 -8.41 2.91
CA ALA A 89 8.18 -9.65 3.64
C ALA A 89 7.94 -9.42 5.14
N GLY A 90 7.64 -10.48 5.89
CA GLY A 90 7.36 -10.39 7.32
C GLY A 90 7.93 -11.56 8.12
N PRO A 91 7.86 -11.46 9.46
CA PRO A 91 7.23 -10.37 10.21
C PRO A 91 8.04 -9.06 10.17
N ALA A 92 7.36 -7.92 10.05
CA ALA A 92 8.00 -6.60 9.96
C ALA A 92 8.03 -5.85 11.30
N TYR A 93 7.12 -6.15 12.23
CA TYR A 93 7.04 -5.49 13.53
C TYR A 93 8.08 -6.10 14.49
N ALA A 94 9.35 -6.10 14.07
CA ALA A 94 10.47 -6.73 14.77
C ALA A 94 11.78 -5.99 14.47
N GLN A 95 12.75 -6.12 15.37
CA GLN A 95 14.07 -5.49 15.21
C GLN A 95 14.87 -6.06 14.03
N PHE A 96 14.65 -7.33 13.68
CA PHE A 96 15.27 -7.98 12.54
C PHE A 96 14.25 -8.80 11.77
N ALA A 97 14.47 -8.92 10.46
CA ALA A 97 13.65 -9.75 9.59
C ALA A 97 14.51 -10.52 8.60
N LYS A 98 14.04 -11.71 8.22
CA LYS A 98 14.62 -12.52 7.14
C LYS A 98 13.81 -12.34 5.87
N LEU A 99 14.47 -12.02 4.78
CA LEU A 99 13.83 -11.79 3.48
C LEU A 99 14.50 -12.64 2.41
N SER A 100 13.70 -13.06 1.42
CA SER A 100 14.27 -13.52 0.15
C SER A 100 14.70 -12.32 -0.69
N VAL A 101 15.81 -12.43 -1.41
CA VAL A 101 16.25 -11.39 -2.37
C VAL A 101 15.24 -11.14 -3.48
N ASN A 102 14.32 -12.08 -3.73
CA ASN A 102 13.24 -11.92 -4.70
C ASN A 102 12.12 -10.98 -4.23
N ARG A 103 12.08 -10.63 -2.94
CA ARG A 103 11.04 -9.79 -2.32
C ARG A 103 11.58 -8.42 -1.89
N LEU A 104 12.71 -8.00 -2.44
CA LEU A 104 13.34 -6.72 -2.10
C LEU A 104 14.00 -6.04 -3.30
N ILE A 105 14.27 -4.75 -3.13
CA ILE A 105 15.11 -3.92 -3.99
C ILE A 105 16.06 -3.09 -3.13
N LYS A 106 17.13 -2.53 -3.71
CA LYS A 106 17.94 -1.52 -3.02
C LYS A 106 17.18 -0.20 -2.93
N LYS A 107 17.28 0.50 -1.80
CA LYS A 107 16.72 1.85 -1.64
C LYS A 107 17.58 2.85 -2.43
N PRO A 108 17.00 3.69 -3.31
CA PRO A 108 17.73 4.80 -3.92
C PRO A 108 18.31 5.72 -2.84
N GLN A 109 19.53 6.23 -3.03
CA GLN A 109 20.23 7.00 -1.99
C GLN A 109 19.49 8.29 -1.59
N ASN A 110 18.86 8.96 -2.55
CA ASN A 110 18.12 10.21 -2.40
C ASN A 110 16.69 10.05 -1.87
N VAL A 111 16.20 8.82 -1.66
CA VAL A 111 14.86 8.56 -1.11
C VAL A 111 14.97 8.34 0.40
N SER A 112 14.14 9.01 1.21
CA SER A 112 14.18 8.84 2.68
C SER A 112 13.67 7.45 3.11
N LEU A 113 13.96 7.04 4.34
CA LEU A 113 13.48 5.75 4.88
C LEU A 113 11.95 5.72 4.96
N GLU A 114 11.35 6.83 5.37
CA GLU A 114 9.90 7.02 5.48
C GLU A 114 9.23 6.94 4.11
N GLN A 115 9.79 7.61 3.10
CA GLN A 115 9.29 7.57 1.74
C GLN A 115 9.39 6.15 1.15
N ALA A 116 10.50 5.46 1.42
CA ALA A 116 10.68 4.08 1.01
C ALA A 116 9.66 3.13 1.66
N ALA A 117 9.40 3.29 2.96
CA ALA A 117 8.39 2.49 3.68
C ALA A 117 6.96 2.83 3.24
N ALA A 118 6.71 4.07 2.83
CA ALA A 118 5.40 4.57 2.44
C ALA A 118 4.84 3.90 1.18
N ILE A 119 5.70 3.37 0.30
CA ILE A 119 5.31 2.82 -1.02
C ILE A 119 5.18 1.30 -1.07
N ILE A 120 5.43 0.56 0.01
CA ILE A 120 5.58 -0.90 -0.10
C ILE A 120 4.24 -1.60 -0.39
N THR A 121 3.47 -1.99 0.63
CA THR A 121 2.14 -2.60 0.39
C THR A 121 1.21 -1.71 -0.44
N PRO A 122 0.98 -0.41 -0.10
CA PRO A 122 0.02 0.39 -0.84
C PRO A 122 0.48 0.71 -2.27
N GLY A 123 1.79 0.83 -2.50
CA GLY A 123 2.32 1.11 -3.82
C GLY A 123 2.31 -0.13 -4.70
N ILE A 124 2.69 -1.31 -4.20
CA ILE A 124 2.50 -2.59 -4.90
C ILE A 124 1.03 -2.75 -5.31
N THR A 125 0.12 -2.51 -4.37
CA THR A 125 -1.34 -2.59 -4.61
C THR A 125 -1.77 -1.62 -5.71
N ALA A 126 -1.33 -0.36 -5.63
CA ALA A 126 -1.66 0.68 -6.59
C ALA A 126 -1.10 0.42 -7.98
N TYR A 127 0.18 0.03 -8.06
CA TYR A 127 0.85 -0.24 -9.33
C TYR A 127 0.16 -1.40 -10.04
N ASN A 128 -0.09 -2.52 -9.34
CA ASN A 128 -0.78 -3.67 -9.94
C ASN A 128 -2.24 -3.35 -10.30
N ALA A 129 -2.95 -2.52 -9.52
CA ALA A 129 -4.28 -2.02 -9.90
C ALA A 129 -4.26 -1.33 -11.26
N VAL A 130 -3.25 -0.52 -11.51
CA VAL A 130 -3.10 0.23 -12.76
C VAL A 130 -2.58 -0.65 -13.90
N THR A 131 -1.55 -1.47 -13.69
CA THR A 131 -0.85 -2.16 -14.78
C THR A 131 -1.33 -3.58 -15.05
N GLU A 132 -1.71 -4.33 -14.00
CA GLU A 132 -2.02 -5.76 -14.11
C GLU A 132 -3.52 -6.03 -14.09
N PHE A 133 -4.28 -5.31 -13.27
CA PHE A 133 -5.73 -5.57 -13.11
C PHE A 133 -6.58 -4.76 -14.10
N THR A 134 -6.18 -3.53 -14.42
CA THR A 134 -6.94 -2.67 -15.34
C THR A 134 -6.20 -2.32 -16.62
N HIS A 135 -4.90 -2.61 -16.70
CA HIS A 135 -4.06 -2.35 -17.86
C HIS A 135 -4.22 -0.93 -18.43
N VAL A 136 -4.17 0.10 -17.58
CA VAL A 136 -4.32 1.52 -17.97
C VAL A 136 -3.36 1.88 -19.09
N ARG A 137 -3.87 2.62 -20.08
CA ARG A 137 -3.13 3.08 -21.26
C ARG A 137 -3.18 4.60 -21.37
N ALA A 138 -2.23 5.15 -22.13
CA ALA A 138 -2.28 6.56 -22.51
C ALA A 138 -3.62 6.88 -23.21
N GLY A 139 -4.25 7.99 -22.82
CA GLY A 139 -5.55 8.40 -23.34
C GLY A 139 -6.77 7.78 -22.64
N ASP A 140 -6.61 6.76 -21.79
CA ASP A 140 -7.72 6.26 -20.97
C ASP A 140 -8.22 7.39 -20.04
N ARG A 141 -9.53 7.48 -19.88
CA ARG A 141 -10.14 8.28 -18.81
C ARG A 141 -10.30 7.41 -17.56
N VAL A 142 -9.58 7.75 -16.50
CA VAL A 142 -9.44 6.96 -15.27
C VAL A 142 -10.06 7.69 -14.09
N LEU A 143 -10.99 7.04 -13.37
CA LEU A 143 -11.48 7.51 -12.08
C LEU A 143 -10.78 6.75 -10.96
N VAL A 144 -10.17 7.47 -10.00
CA VAL A 144 -9.58 6.87 -8.81
C VAL A 144 -10.37 7.30 -7.58
N ASN A 145 -11.11 6.37 -7.00
CA ASN A 145 -11.84 6.59 -5.76
C ASN A 145 -10.95 6.39 -4.53
N GLY A 146 -11.05 7.27 -3.54
CA GLY A 146 -10.16 7.27 -2.39
C GLY A 146 -8.75 7.79 -2.72
N ALA A 147 -8.65 8.77 -3.61
CA ALA A 147 -7.39 9.32 -4.13
C ALA A 147 -6.50 10.02 -3.08
N THR A 148 -6.96 10.16 -1.84
CA THR A 148 -6.17 10.68 -0.71
C THR A 148 -5.69 9.60 0.26
N GLY A 149 -6.07 8.34 0.03
CA GLY A 149 -5.58 7.19 0.77
C GLY A 149 -4.24 6.68 0.22
N GLY A 150 -3.59 5.77 0.96
CA GLY A 150 -2.27 5.24 0.58
C GLY A 150 -2.24 4.58 -0.80
N VAL A 151 -3.26 3.78 -1.15
CA VAL A 151 -3.34 3.11 -2.45
C VAL A 151 -3.79 4.09 -3.53
N GLY A 152 -4.92 4.77 -3.34
CA GLY A 152 -5.52 5.63 -4.37
C GLY A 152 -4.60 6.78 -4.80
N MET A 153 -3.87 7.39 -3.87
CA MET A 153 -2.93 8.47 -4.20
C MET A 153 -1.80 8.02 -5.12
N ILE A 154 -1.25 6.82 -4.88
CA ILE A 154 -0.20 6.25 -5.71
C ILE A 154 -0.80 5.83 -7.06
N ALA A 155 -1.97 5.19 -7.07
CA ALA A 155 -2.63 4.73 -8.29
C ALA A 155 -2.92 5.89 -9.25
N ALA A 156 -3.42 7.02 -8.73
CA ALA A 156 -3.69 8.21 -9.52
C ALA A 156 -2.42 8.78 -10.18
N GLN A 157 -1.31 8.84 -9.44
CA GLN A 157 -0.03 9.32 -9.98
C GLN A 157 0.58 8.34 -10.99
N VAL A 158 0.47 7.02 -10.76
CA VAL A 158 0.93 6.00 -11.72
C VAL A 158 0.10 6.05 -13.00
N ALA A 159 -1.23 6.11 -12.91
CA ALA A 159 -2.09 6.26 -14.09
C ALA A 159 -1.76 7.53 -14.89
N LYS A 160 -1.55 8.66 -14.20
CA LYS A 160 -1.12 9.91 -14.85
C LYS A 160 0.26 9.78 -15.51
N HIS A 161 1.20 9.10 -14.87
CA HIS A 161 2.53 8.83 -15.43
C HIS A 161 2.46 7.98 -16.72
N LEU A 162 1.43 7.14 -16.87
CA LEU A 162 1.17 6.37 -18.10
C LEU A 162 0.43 7.18 -19.19
N GLY A 163 0.15 8.47 -18.96
CA GLY A 163 -0.49 9.36 -19.92
C GLY A 163 -2.03 9.26 -19.95
N ALA A 164 -2.65 8.73 -18.89
CA ALA A 164 -4.10 8.74 -18.75
C ALA A 164 -4.63 10.12 -18.29
N TYR A 165 -5.89 10.41 -18.59
CA TYR A 165 -6.62 11.53 -17.97
C TYR A 165 -7.21 11.07 -16.64
N VAL A 166 -6.76 11.63 -15.53
CA VAL A 166 -7.08 11.12 -14.19
C VAL A 166 -8.01 12.04 -13.42
N VAL A 167 -9.12 11.49 -12.96
CA VAL A 167 -10.05 12.12 -12.02
C VAL A 167 -9.87 11.49 -10.63
N GLY A 168 -9.45 12.30 -9.65
CA GLY A 168 -9.29 11.86 -8.27
C GLY A 168 -10.50 12.22 -7.41
N VAL A 169 -11.10 11.21 -6.77
CA VAL A 169 -12.23 11.40 -5.85
C VAL A 169 -11.75 11.35 -4.39
N GLY A 170 -12.14 12.33 -3.59
CA GLY A 170 -11.89 12.38 -2.15
C GLY A 170 -12.87 13.30 -1.42
N SER A 171 -12.63 13.57 -0.13
CA SER A 171 -13.40 14.59 0.59
C SER A 171 -12.82 15.98 0.34
N SER A 172 -13.68 16.98 0.24
CA SER A 172 -13.34 18.40 0.11
C SER A 172 -12.35 18.90 1.16
N LYS A 173 -12.37 18.33 2.38
CA LYS A 173 -11.41 18.67 3.45
C LYS A 173 -9.96 18.34 3.08
N ASN A 174 -9.75 17.43 2.11
CA ASN A 174 -8.43 17.03 1.62
C ASN A 174 -8.06 17.70 0.28
N HIS A 175 -8.75 18.80 -0.09
CA HIS A 175 -8.51 19.51 -1.35
C HIS A 175 -7.03 19.84 -1.55
N THR A 176 -6.34 20.42 -0.56
CA THR A 176 -4.91 20.76 -0.68
C THR A 176 -4.06 19.55 -1.07
N THR A 177 -4.33 18.38 -0.49
CA THR A 177 -3.62 17.14 -0.85
C THR A 177 -3.96 16.68 -2.26
N LEU A 178 -5.22 16.69 -2.67
CA LEU A 178 -5.60 16.31 -4.03
C LEU A 178 -4.99 17.24 -5.08
N GLN A 179 -5.00 18.55 -4.79
CA GLN A 179 -4.40 19.55 -5.65
C GLN A 179 -2.89 19.34 -5.82
N SER A 180 -2.18 18.94 -4.76
CA SER A 180 -0.74 18.68 -4.84
C SER A 180 -0.38 17.47 -5.72
N LEU A 181 -1.33 16.57 -6.02
CA LEU A 181 -1.12 15.44 -6.92
C LEU A 181 -1.16 15.84 -8.41
N ALA A 182 -1.57 17.09 -8.71
CA ALA A 182 -1.66 17.62 -10.07
C ALA A 182 -2.49 16.74 -11.03
N LEU A 183 -3.57 16.13 -10.54
CA LEU A 183 -4.51 15.34 -11.37
C LEU A 183 -5.28 16.26 -12.34
N ASP A 184 -5.87 15.67 -13.38
CA ASP A 184 -6.54 16.43 -14.44
C ASP A 184 -7.89 16.99 -13.99
N GLN A 185 -8.57 16.29 -13.08
CA GLN A 185 -9.78 16.77 -12.43
C GLN A 185 -9.88 16.25 -10.99
N LEU A 186 -10.42 17.10 -10.10
CA LEU A 186 -10.73 16.73 -8.72
C LEU A 186 -12.25 16.63 -8.55
N ALA A 187 -12.70 15.68 -7.76
CA ALA A 187 -14.10 15.53 -7.42
C ALA A 187 -14.29 15.24 -5.93
N PHE A 188 -15.31 15.85 -5.34
CA PHE A 188 -15.52 15.85 -3.90
C PHE A 188 -16.86 15.20 -3.53
N TYR A 189 -16.81 13.96 -3.02
CA TYR A 189 -18.04 13.18 -2.77
C TYR A 189 -18.97 13.80 -1.71
N ASP A 190 -18.47 14.76 -0.93
CA ASP A 190 -19.18 15.50 0.11
C ASP A 190 -19.76 16.84 -0.37
N GLN A 191 -19.58 17.17 -1.66
CA GLN A 191 -20.09 18.40 -2.28
C GLN A 191 -20.92 18.14 -3.55
N GLU A 192 -20.79 16.97 -4.16
CA GLU A 192 -21.43 16.61 -5.42
C GLU A 192 -21.75 15.13 -5.50
N ASP A 193 -22.78 14.79 -6.26
CA ASP A 193 -23.08 13.40 -6.61
C ASP A 193 -22.12 12.94 -7.71
N ILE A 194 -21.15 12.12 -7.30
CA ILE A 194 -20.13 11.55 -8.21
C ILE A 194 -20.78 10.63 -9.24
N ASN A 195 -21.82 9.89 -8.87
CA ASN A 195 -22.46 8.94 -9.77
C ASN A 195 -23.18 9.68 -10.91
N GLU A 196 -23.95 10.72 -10.58
CA GLU A 196 -24.67 11.53 -11.57
C GLU A 196 -23.71 12.34 -12.45
N LYS A 197 -22.76 13.05 -11.85
CA LYS A 197 -21.83 13.93 -12.57
C LYS A 197 -20.99 13.18 -13.61
N PHE A 198 -20.67 11.92 -13.32
CA PHE A 198 -19.71 11.12 -14.08
C PHE A 198 -20.31 9.90 -14.76
N ALA A 199 -21.63 9.83 -14.86
CA ALA A 199 -22.34 8.70 -15.45
C ALA A 199 -21.74 8.28 -16.81
N ASP A 200 -21.32 7.02 -16.93
CA ASP A 200 -20.78 6.42 -18.17
C ASP A 200 -19.62 7.18 -18.84
N GLN A 201 -18.75 7.84 -18.06
CA GLN A 201 -17.65 8.63 -18.60
C GLN A 201 -16.29 7.93 -18.62
N PHE A 202 -16.12 6.85 -17.87
CA PHE A 202 -14.80 6.29 -17.60
C PHE A 202 -14.52 4.97 -18.32
N ASP A 203 -13.30 4.86 -18.84
CA ASP A 203 -12.76 3.63 -19.43
C ASP A 203 -12.17 2.72 -18.35
N VAL A 204 -11.66 3.33 -17.28
CA VAL A 204 -11.11 2.63 -16.11
C VAL A 204 -11.60 3.24 -14.80
N VAL A 205 -11.97 2.38 -13.84
CA VAL A 205 -12.29 2.79 -12.47
C VAL A 205 -11.46 2.00 -11.46
N ILE A 206 -10.67 2.69 -10.65
CA ILE A 206 -9.91 2.11 -9.54
C ILE A 206 -10.53 2.54 -8.23
N ASN A 207 -11.14 1.60 -7.52
CA ASN A 207 -11.72 1.84 -6.20
C ASN A 207 -10.74 1.45 -5.08
N ALA A 208 -10.06 2.44 -4.50
CA ALA A 208 -9.14 2.25 -3.39
C ALA A 208 -9.76 2.53 -2.01
N ALA A 209 -11.07 2.78 -1.94
CA ALA A 209 -11.78 3.05 -0.69
C ALA A 209 -12.29 1.74 -0.06
N MET A 210 -11.68 1.30 1.05
CA MET A 210 -12.06 0.07 1.76
C MET A 210 -13.44 0.14 2.44
N ASN A 211 -13.91 1.34 2.79
CA ASN A 211 -15.18 1.55 3.53
C ASN A 211 -16.22 2.27 2.65
N GLY A 212 -16.24 1.93 1.34
CA GLY A 212 -17.02 2.67 0.35
C GLY A 212 -18.53 2.58 0.59
N ASN A 213 -19.12 3.67 1.10
CA ASN A 213 -20.59 3.86 1.20
C ASN A 213 -21.28 4.02 -0.17
N ASN A 214 -20.65 3.60 -1.27
CA ASN A 214 -21.16 3.79 -2.63
C ASN A 214 -20.88 2.55 -3.50
N GLU A 215 -21.63 1.49 -3.22
CA GLU A 215 -21.64 0.23 -3.99
C GLU A 215 -22.04 0.44 -5.46
N ALA A 216 -22.71 1.55 -5.79
CA ALA A 216 -23.08 1.87 -7.15
C ALA A 216 -21.97 2.60 -7.93
N LEU A 217 -20.86 3.00 -7.28
CA LEU A 217 -19.89 3.91 -7.91
C LEU A 217 -19.35 3.37 -9.23
N ILE A 218 -18.86 2.12 -9.24
CA ILE A 218 -18.25 1.56 -10.45
C ILE A 218 -19.31 1.46 -11.55
N SER A 219 -20.47 0.86 -11.29
CA SER A 219 -21.51 0.67 -12.30
C SER A 219 -22.08 1.97 -12.84
N ALA A 220 -22.15 3.02 -12.01
CA ALA A 220 -22.65 4.32 -12.42
C ALA A 220 -21.70 5.06 -13.36
N VAL A 221 -20.39 5.09 -13.04
CA VAL A 221 -19.45 5.98 -13.75
C VAL A 221 -18.71 5.31 -14.90
N ILE A 222 -18.67 3.98 -14.93
CA ILE A 222 -17.94 3.22 -15.94
C ILE A 222 -18.78 3.00 -17.20
N ARG A 223 -18.14 3.11 -18.36
CA ARG A 223 -18.74 2.68 -19.63
C ARG A 223 -18.86 1.16 -19.68
N ASP A 224 -19.87 0.68 -20.40
CA ASP A 224 -19.92 -0.75 -20.73
C ASP A 224 -18.72 -1.09 -21.63
N GLY A 225 -17.99 -2.16 -21.30
CA GLY A 225 -16.69 -2.49 -21.90
C GLY A 225 -15.47 -1.88 -21.19
N GLY A 226 -15.67 -1.11 -20.11
CA GLY A 226 -14.59 -0.58 -19.28
C GLY A 226 -13.92 -1.64 -18.40
N ARG A 227 -12.85 -1.24 -17.71
CA ARG A 227 -12.08 -2.10 -16.79
C ARG A 227 -12.10 -1.52 -15.38
N ALA A 228 -12.37 -2.33 -14.37
CA ALA A 228 -12.45 -1.86 -13.01
C ALA A 228 -11.66 -2.76 -12.06
N ALA A 229 -11.03 -2.13 -11.06
CA ALA A 229 -10.40 -2.85 -9.96
C ALA A 229 -10.74 -2.24 -8.61
N SER A 230 -10.98 -3.08 -7.61
CA SER A 230 -11.40 -2.63 -6.26
C SER A 230 -10.64 -3.34 -5.14
N VAL A 231 -10.30 -2.59 -4.09
CA VAL A 231 -9.84 -3.16 -2.80
C VAL A 231 -11.00 -3.51 -1.87
N GLY A 232 -12.18 -2.89 -2.08
CA GLY A 232 -13.43 -3.23 -1.40
C GLY A 232 -14.25 -4.23 -2.21
N GLU A 233 -15.40 -4.64 -1.67
CA GLU A 233 -16.24 -5.69 -2.27
C GLU A 233 -16.76 -5.35 -3.69
N ALA A 234 -17.22 -6.40 -4.38
CA ALA A 234 -17.71 -6.34 -5.75
C ALA A 234 -19.01 -5.53 -5.85
N ASN A 235 -19.15 -4.81 -6.96
CA ASN A 235 -20.36 -4.04 -7.27
C ASN A 235 -21.31 -4.83 -8.17
N ASN A 236 -22.61 -4.52 -8.11
CA ASN A 236 -23.58 -5.03 -9.07
C ASN A 236 -23.32 -4.39 -10.46
N LEU A 237 -22.84 -5.21 -11.40
CA LEU A 237 -22.53 -4.82 -12.77
C LEU A 237 -23.52 -5.43 -13.78
N GLN A 238 -24.73 -5.84 -13.36
CA GLN A 238 -25.73 -6.47 -14.23
C GLN A 238 -26.07 -5.59 -15.45
N ASP A 239 -26.16 -4.28 -15.27
CA ASP A 239 -26.45 -3.31 -16.34
C ASP A 239 -25.21 -2.96 -17.19
N LYS A 240 -24.04 -3.51 -16.86
CA LYS A 240 -22.74 -3.29 -17.53
C LYS A 240 -22.03 -4.62 -17.84
N PRO A 241 -22.65 -5.51 -18.63
CA PRO A 241 -22.20 -6.90 -18.78
C PRO A 241 -20.84 -7.06 -19.47
N GLN A 242 -20.33 -6.02 -20.15
CA GLN A 242 -19.02 -6.06 -20.81
C GLN A 242 -17.89 -5.49 -19.93
N VAL A 243 -18.19 -5.06 -18.70
CA VAL A 243 -17.14 -4.58 -17.78
C VAL A 243 -16.27 -5.73 -17.30
N LEU A 244 -14.96 -5.55 -17.44
CA LEU A 244 -13.97 -6.44 -16.84
C LEU A 244 -13.68 -5.98 -15.42
N PHE A 245 -14.08 -6.76 -14.42
CA PHE A 245 -13.87 -6.46 -13.01
C PHE A 245 -12.84 -7.38 -12.37
N GLU A 246 -11.88 -6.80 -11.66
CA GLU A 246 -10.84 -7.52 -10.92
C GLU A 246 -10.83 -7.10 -9.44
N HIS A 247 -10.86 -8.09 -8.55
CA HIS A 247 -10.61 -7.83 -7.13
C HIS A 247 -9.10 -7.70 -6.91
N ILE A 248 -8.66 -6.55 -6.39
CA ILE A 248 -7.24 -6.30 -6.14
C ILE A 248 -6.78 -7.24 -5.04
N ARG A 249 -5.74 -8.02 -5.36
CA ARG A 249 -5.21 -9.09 -4.51
C ARG A 249 -3.68 -9.17 -4.61
N PRO A 250 -2.99 -9.77 -3.63
CA PRO A 250 -1.58 -10.08 -3.79
C PRO A 250 -1.35 -10.97 -5.01
N LEU A 251 -0.26 -10.70 -5.74
CA LEU A 251 0.24 -11.55 -6.81
C LEU A 251 1.46 -12.33 -6.29
N ASP A 252 2.55 -12.38 -7.04
CA ASP A 252 3.80 -13.04 -6.68
C ASP A 252 4.93 -12.05 -6.38
N ALA A 253 6.07 -12.59 -5.93
CA ALA A 253 7.25 -11.79 -5.58
C ALA A 253 7.84 -11.02 -6.77
N GLN A 254 7.66 -11.50 -8.01
CA GLN A 254 8.18 -10.82 -9.19
C GLN A 254 7.38 -9.54 -9.45
N HIS A 255 6.06 -9.60 -9.37
CA HIS A 255 5.19 -8.41 -9.49
C HIS A 255 5.50 -7.39 -8.40
N ASP A 256 5.64 -7.84 -7.14
CA ASP A 256 6.02 -6.98 -6.02
C ASP A 256 7.34 -6.23 -6.32
N ARG A 257 8.36 -6.96 -6.79
CA ARG A 257 9.68 -6.38 -7.09
C ARG A 257 9.61 -5.37 -8.25
N ILE A 258 8.84 -5.67 -9.31
CA ILE A 258 8.66 -4.76 -10.45
C ILE A 258 7.99 -3.47 -10.00
N ALA A 259 6.89 -3.57 -9.24
CA ALA A 259 6.18 -2.43 -8.69
C ALA A 259 7.10 -1.56 -7.83
N LEU A 260 7.80 -2.17 -6.86
CA LEU A 260 8.74 -1.45 -5.99
C LEU A 260 9.84 -0.74 -6.79
N GLN A 261 10.41 -1.39 -7.80
CA GLN A 261 11.48 -0.80 -8.61
C GLN A 261 11.00 0.44 -9.36
N LYS A 262 9.79 0.39 -9.94
CA LYS A 262 9.20 1.52 -10.65
C LYS A 262 8.87 2.66 -9.69
N LEU A 263 8.23 2.36 -8.57
CA LEU A 263 7.84 3.37 -7.59
C LEU A 263 9.06 4.03 -6.92
N ALA A 264 10.11 3.26 -6.61
CA ALA A 264 11.35 3.79 -6.07
C ALA A 264 12.04 4.74 -7.08
N THR A 265 11.98 4.42 -8.37
CA THR A 265 12.45 5.32 -9.44
C THR A 265 11.63 6.61 -9.46
N MET A 266 10.30 6.51 -9.43
CA MET A 266 9.43 7.68 -9.41
C MET A 266 9.61 8.55 -8.16
N LEU A 267 9.89 7.96 -6.99
CA LEU A 267 10.27 8.72 -5.78
C LEU A 267 11.60 9.44 -5.97
N SER A 268 12.62 8.75 -6.49
CA SER A 268 13.94 9.32 -6.76
C SER A 268 13.86 10.53 -7.69
N ASP A 269 13.07 10.41 -8.75
CA ASP A 269 12.94 11.44 -9.79
C ASP A 269 11.85 12.46 -9.45
N LYS A 270 11.23 12.35 -8.26
CA LYS A 270 10.19 13.24 -7.72
C LYS A 270 8.91 13.30 -8.56
N THR A 271 8.66 12.30 -9.39
CA THR A 271 7.40 12.12 -10.15
C THR A 271 6.34 11.35 -9.37
N LEU A 272 6.68 10.84 -8.18
CA LEU A 272 5.75 10.31 -7.19
C LEU A 272 5.95 11.04 -5.86
N GLN A 273 4.85 11.44 -5.26
CA GLN A 273 4.82 12.02 -3.92
C GLN A 273 3.86 11.24 -3.03
N VAL A 274 4.33 10.89 -1.83
CA VAL A 274 3.52 10.22 -0.81
C VAL A 274 3.76 10.92 0.53
N PRO A 275 2.79 11.71 1.03
CA PRO A 275 2.90 12.38 2.32
C PRO A 275 3.03 11.39 3.46
N ILE A 276 3.86 11.74 4.45
CA ILE A 276 3.93 11.03 5.72
C ILE A 276 3.05 11.77 6.71
N PHE A 277 1.97 11.13 7.14
CA PHE A 277 1.07 11.71 8.14
C PHE A 277 1.71 11.68 9.52
N LYS A 278 2.35 10.56 9.86
CA LYS A 278 2.96 10.39 11.18
C LYS A 278 4.14 9.42 11.13
N THR A 279 5.22 9.80 11.80
CA THR A 279 6.28 8.88 12.21
C THR A 279 6.11 8.57 13.69
N LEU A 280 6.30 7.30 14.04
CA LEU A 280 6.21 6.78 15.40
C LEU A 280 7.42 5.87 15.67
N PRO A 281 7.89 5.73 16.91
CA PRO A 281 9.00 4.82 17.20
C PRO A 281 8.59 3.36 17.00
N LEU A 282 9.50 2.50 16.54
CA LEU A 282 9.33 1.05 16.46
C LEU A 282 9.46 0.44 17.86
N THR A 283 8.45 0.74 18.68
CA THR A 283 8.26 0.28 20.05
C THR A 283 6.83 -0.18 20.23
N LEU A 284 6.53 -0.88 21.33
CA LEU A 284 5.16 -1.29 21.66
C LEU A 284 4.19 -0.09 21.63
N GLN A 285 4.57 1.02 22.27
CA GLN A 285 3.73 2.24 22.30
C GLN A 285 3.51 2.83 20.90
N GLY A 286 4.54 2.85 20.05
CA GLY A 286 4.40 3.34 18.68
C GLY A 286 3.53 2.43 17.81
N VAL A 287 3.64 1.11 17.98
CA VAL A 287 2.77 0.12 17.31
C VAL A 287 1.31 0.30 17.72
N VAL A 288 1.03 0.35 19.02
CA VAL A 288 -0.33 0.60 19.56
C VAL A 288 -0.88 1.91 19.02
N LYS A 289 -0.11 3.00 19.14
CA LYS A 289 -0.55 4.33 18.66
C LYS A 289 -0.78 4.37 17.15
N GLY A 290 0.04 3.65 16.37
CA GLY A 290 -0.11 3.56 14.92
C GLY A 290 -1.40 2.85 14.53
N HIS A 291 -1.75 1.78 15.24
CA HIS A 291 -3.01 1.07 15.05
C HIS A 291 -4.23 1.87 15.55
N ASP A 292 -4.12 2.63 16.64
CA ASP A 292 -5.16 3.57 17.07
C ASP A 292 -5.46 4.61 15.99
N LEU A 293 -4.41 5.14 15.34
CA LEU A 293 -4.58 6.10 14.24
C LEU A 293 -5.26 5.47 13.03
N LEU A 294 -4.98 4.20 12.70
CA LEU A 294 -5.67 3.47 11.63
C LEU A 294 -7.17 3.25 11.91
N GLU A 295 -7.58 3.19 13.18
CA GLU A 295 -9.00 3.07 13.54
C GLU A 295 -9.77 4.37 13.33
N GLN A 296 -9.07 5.48 13.14
CA GLN A 296 -9.65 6.82 12.98
C GLN A 296 -9.54 7.29 11.53
N ARG A 297 -10.46 8.18 11.12
CA ARG A 297 -10.26 8.97 9.91
C ARG A 297 -9.15 9.99 10.18
N HIS A 298 -7.93 9.67 9.76
CA HIS A 298 -6.78 10.56 9.91
C HIS A 298 -6.56 11.45 8.67
N ALA A 299 -5.66 12.42 8.77
CA ALA A 299 -5.28 13.25 7.63
C ALA A 299 -4.57 12.39 6.55
N PRO A 300 -4.60 12.80 5.27
CA PRO A 300 -3.95 12.08 4.19
C PRO A 300 -2.47 11.79 4.46
N GLY A 301 -2.01 10.63 4.00
CA GLY A 301 -0.62 10.20 4.12
C GLY A 301 -0.45 8.89 4.86
N ARG A 302 0.82 8.51 5.05
CA ARG A 302 1.23 7.21 5.59
C ARG A 302 1.67 7.32 7.05
N ILE A 303 1.45 6.26 7.81
CA ILE A 303 1.94 6.09 9.18
C ILE A 303 3.11 5.13 9.12
N ILE A 304 4.28 5.57 9.59
CA ILE A 304 5.54 4.83 9.52
C ILE A 304 6.08 4.62 10.93
N LEU A 305 6.48 3.38 11.26
CA LEU A 305 7.28 3.10 12.45
C LEU A 305 8.77 3.27 12.09
N MET A 306 9.54 3.88 12.97
CA MET A 306 10.96 4.19 12.76
C MET A 306 11.78 3.64 13.92
N LYS A 307 12.91 3.00 13.62
CA LYS A 307 13.85 2.54 14.64
C LYS A 307 14.43 3.71 15.46
#